data_AF-A0A645B1Q2-F1
#
_entry.id   AF-A0A645B1Q2-F1
#
_cell.length_a   1.000
_cell.length_b   1.000
_cell.length_c   1.000
_cell.angle_alpha   90.00
_cell.angle_beta   90.00
_cell.angle_gamma   90.00
#
_symmetry.space_group_name_H-M   'P 1'
#
loop_
_entity.id
_entity.type
_entity.pdbx_description
1 polymer ?
#
loop_
_entity_poly.entity_id
_entity_poly.type
_entity_poly.pdbx_seq_one_letter_code
_entity_poly.pdbx_strand_id
1 'polypeptide(L)' 'MKTQTEKEVTAVLILVVVIIALAAYFYTKRGQQPFDSEGTAAAQAVLRKRFASGEIDEETYFNMLHVLKNK' A
#
# COMPACT_ATOMS: atom_id res chain seq x y z
N MET A 1 -18.75 44.91 -13.84
CA MET A 1 -18.99 43.86 -12.83
C MET A 1 -19.00 42.42 -13.38
N LYS A 2 -18.72 42.15 -14.67
CA LYS A 2 -18.67 40.77 -15.22
C LYS A 2 -17.32 40.05 -15.03
N THR A 3 -16.24 40.80 -14.84
CA THR A 3 -14.86 40.28 -14.79
C THR A 3 -14.47 39.62 -13.46
N GLN A 4 -15.26 39.78 -12.40
CA GLN A 4 -14.97 39.17 -11.09
C GLN A 4 -15.47 37.72 -11.05
N THR A 5 -16.67 37.48 -11.56
CA THR A 5 -17.28 36.14 -11.64
C THR A 5 -16.51 35.22 -12.57
N GLU A 6 -15.98 35.72 -13.70
CA GLU A 6 -15.18 34.92 -14.64
C GLU A 6 -13.86 34.43 -14.03
N LYS A 7 -13.22 35.25 -13.19
CA LYS A 7 -11.97 34.88 -12.50
C LYS A 7 -12.22 33.81 -11.44
N GLU A 8 -13.31 33.92 -10.70
CA GLU A 8 -13.72 32.93 -9.70
C GLU A 8 -14.05 31.58 -10.35
N VAL A 9 -14.82 31.59 -11.45
CA VAL A 9 -15.15 30.37 -12.20
C VAL A 9 -13.88 29.71 -12.77
N THR A 10 -12.96 30.51 -13.31
CA THR A 10 -11.69 29.99 -13.84
C THR A 10 -10.83 29.38 -12.72
N ALA A 11 -10.75 30.04 -11.56
CA ALA A 11 -10.03 29.51 -10.40
C ALA A 11 -10.61 28.19 -9.89
N VAL A 12 -11.95 28.07 -9.85
CA VAL A 12 -12.64 26.83 -9.46
C VAL A 12 -12.36 25.71 -10.46
N LEU A 13 -12.38 25.99 -11.77
CA LEU A 13 -12.06 24.99 -12.80
C LEU A 13 -10.62 24.47 -12.69
N ILE A 14 -9.66 25.37 -12.45
CA ILE A 14 -8.25 24.99 -12.23
C ILE A 14 -8.13 24.11 -10.98
N LEU A 15 -8.81 24.47 -9.88
CA LEU A 15 -8.80 23.70 -8.65
C LEU A 15 -9.34 22.28 -8.87
N VAL A 16 -10.46 22.14 -9.60
CA VAL A 16 -11.05 20.84 -9.93
C VAL A 16 -10.08 19.98 -10.73
N VAL A 17 -9.39 20.55 -11.74
CA VAL A 17 -8.39 19.82 -12.53
C VAL A 17 -7.22 19.34 -11.65
N VAL A 18 -6.73 20.18 -10.73
CA VAL A 18 -5.66 19.82 -9.79
C VAL A 18 -6.10 18.68 -8.88
N ILE A 19 -7.33 18.72 -8.35
CA ILE A 19 -7.87 17.65 -7.50
C ILE A 19 -7.98 16.33 -8.27
N ILE A 20 -8.48 16.36 -9.51
CA ILE A 20 -8.58 15.17 -10.36
C ILE A 20 -7.19 14.59 -10.67
N ALA A 21 -6.21 15.44 -10.99
CA ALA A 21 -4.84 15.00 -11.24
C ALA A 21 -4.19 14.37 -10.00
N LEU A 22 -4.40 14.96 -8.81
CA LEU A 22 -3.94 14.39 -7.55
C LEU A 22 -4.63 13.06 -7.25
N ALA A 23 -5.95 12.98 -7.44
CA ALA A 23 -6.69 11.73 -7.25
C ALA A 23 -6.15 10.63 -8.17
N ALA A 24 -5.94 10.91 -9.45
CA ALA A 24 -5.36 9.97 -10.41
C ALA A 24 -3.93 9.55 -10.01
N TYR A 25 -3.10 10.50 -9.56
CA TYR A 25 -1.76 10.21 -9.06
C TYR A 25 -1.78 9.29 -7.83
N PHE A 26 -2.68 9.54 -6.87
CA PHE A 26 -2.80 8.70 -5.68
C PHE A 26 -3.41 7.34 -5.98
N TYR A 27 -4.38 7.24 -6.91
CA TYR A 27 -4.94 5.96 -7.35
C TYR A 27 -3.88 5.07 -8.02
N THR A 28 -3.03 5.64 -8.88
CA THR A 28 -1.93 4.89 -9.50
C THR A 28 -0.84 4.51 -8.49
N LYS A 29 -0.57 5.33 -7.47
CA LYS A 29 0.38 5.03 -6.39
C LYS A 29 -0.12 4.01 -5.36
N ARG A 30 -1.43 3.98 -5.04
CA ARG A 30 -2.02 3.03 -4.08
C ARG A 30 -2.36 1.67 -4.67
N GLY A 31 -2.47 1.55 -6.00
CA GLY A 31 -2.71 0.28 -6.69
C GLY A 31 -1.58 -0.76 -6.59
N GLN A 32 -0.48 -0.44 -5.91
CA GLN A 32 0.70 -1.30 -5.74
C GLN A 32 1.09 -1.51 -4.28
N GLN A 33 0.16 -1.41 -3.33
CA GLN A 33 0.34 -2.15 -2.07
C GLN A 33 -0.26 -3.53 -2.30
N PRO A 34 0.55 -4.56 -2.64
CA PRO A 34 0.03 -5.91 -2.67
C PRO A 34 -0.47 -6.20 -1.25
N PHE A 35 -1.77 -6.48 -1.14
CA PHE A 35 -2.39 -7.01 0.07
C PHE A 35 -1.66 -8.28 0.57
N ASP A 36 -0.85 -8.91 -0.29
CA ASP A 36 0.02 -10.03 0.04
C ASP A 36 1.19 -9.66 0.98
N SER A 37 1.63 -8.39 1.00
CA SER A 37 2.77 -7.98 1.84
C SER A 37 2.44 -7.99 3.33
N GLU A 38 1.22 -7.61 3.73
CA GLU A 38 0.79 -7.67 5.14
C GLU A 38 0.56 -9.12 5.61
N GLY A 39 -0.08 -9.95 4.78
CA GLY A 39 -0.31 -11.36 5.11
C GLY A 39 1.00 -12.14 5.28
N THR A 40 1.97 -11.87 4.41
CA THR A 40 3.30 -12.52 4.48
C THR A 40 4.12 -12.00 5.66
N ALA A 41 4.06 -10.70 5.96
CA ALA A 41 4.74 -10.12 7.13
C ALA A 41 4.18 -10.69 8.46
N ALA A 42 2.86 -10.82 8.57
CA ALA A 42 2.21 -11.42 9.73
C ALA A 42 2.59 -12.91 9.89
N ALA A 43 2.58 -13.68 8.80
CA ALA A 43 2.98 -15.08 8.82
C ALA A 43 4.45 -15.28 9.20
N GLN A 44 5.36 -14.43 8.69
CA GLN A 44 6.78 -14.43 9.08
C GLN A 44 6.97 -14.11 10.57
N ALA A 45 6.21 -13.15 11.11
CA ALA A 45 6.28 -12.81 12.53
C ALA A 45 5.86 -13.98 13.43
N VAL A 46 4.82 -14.72 13.05
CA VAL A 46 4.37 -15.93 13.76
C VAL A 46 5.44 -17.03 13.69
N LEU A 47 6.02 -17.30 12.52
CA LEU A 47 7.09 -18.30 12.38
C LEU A 47 8.31 -17.97 13.23
N ARG A 48 8.75 -16.71 13.21
CA ARG A 48 9.88 -16.24 14.04
C ARG A 48 9.59 -16.46 15.54
N LYS A 49 8.35 -16.19 15.98
CA LYS A 49 7.95 -16.42 17.37
C LYS A 49 8.02 -17.90 17.76
N ARG A 50 7.51 -18.78 16.88
CA ARG A 50 7.53 -20.24 17.10
C ARG A 50 8.95 -20.83 17.13
N PHE A 51 9.84 -20.31 16.28
CA PHE A 51 11.24 -20.69 16.28
C PHE A 51 11.93 -20.23 17.58
N ALA A 52 11.71 -18.98 18.00
CA ALA A 52 12.27 -18.45 19.23
C ALA A 52 11.76 -19.15 20.50
N SER A 53 10.53 -19.70 20.46
CA SER A 53 9.99 -20.51 21.55
C SER A 53 10.44 -21.98 21.52
N GLY A 54 11.18 -22.40 20.48
CA GLY A 54 11.58 -23.80 20.28
C GLY A 54 10.42 -24.73 19.90
N GLU A 55 9.29 -24.17 19.46
CA GLU A 55 8.13 -24.97 19.00
C GLU A 55 8.40 -25.61 17.63
N ILE A 56 9.25 -24.96 16.83
CA ILE A 56 9.71 -25.47 15.54
C ILE A 56 11.24 -25.45 15.50
N ASP A 57 11.82 -26.44 14.83
CA ASP A 57 13.25 -26.51 14.57
C ASP A 57 13.68 -25.58 13.43
N GLU A 58 14.99 -25.48 13.23
CA GLU A 58 15.62 -24.61 12.23
C GLU A 58 15.26 -25.01 10.79
N GLU A 59 15.23 -26.31 10.48
CA GLU A 59 14.88 -26.82 9.15
C GLU A 59 13.43 -26.48 8.80
N THR A 60 12.52 -26.72 9.75
CA THR A 60 11.10 -26.37 9.65
C THR A 60 10.91 -24.87 9.45
N TYR A 61 11.65 -24.04 10.19
CA TYR A 61 11.60 -22.59 10.05
C TYR A 61 12.03 -22.12 8.64
N PHE A 62 13.16 -22.62 8.13
CA PHE A 62 13.65 -22.23 6.80
C PHE A 62 12.75 -22.71 5.67
N ASN A 63 12.21 -23.94 5.76
CA ASN A 63 11.27 -24.47 4.78
C ASN A 63 9.99 -23.62 4.71
N MET A 64 9.40 -23.27 5.87
CA MET A 64 8.20 -22.44 5.91
C MET A 64 8.46 -21.00 5.45
N LEU A 65 9.63 -20.44 5.77
CA LEU A 65 10.03 -19.11 5.30
C LEU A 65 10.19 -19.07 3.77
N HIS A 66 10.73 -20.13 3.18
CA HIS A 66 10.86 -20.25 1.72
C HIS A 66 9.50 -20.30 1.02
N VAL A 67 8.55 -21.07 1.56
CA VAL A 67 7.17 -21.16 1.04
C VAL A 67 6.46 -19.80 1.10
N LEU A 68 6.68 -19.01 2.15
CA LEU A 68 6.11 -17.67 2.28
C LEU A 68 6.73 -16.64 1.32
N LYS A 69 7.99 -16.82 0.92
CA LYS A 69 8.70 -15.88 0.04
C LYS A 69 8.49 -16.15 -1.45
N ASN A 70 8.14 -17.40 -1.81
CA ASN A 70 7.89 -17.83 -3.20
C ASN A 70 6.40 -17.88 -3.56
N LYS A 71 5.52 -17.27 -2.75
CA LYS A 71 4.11 -17.03 -3.07
C LYS A 71 3.94 -15.63 -3.62
#